data_AF-A0A4P8GTR4-F1
#
_entry.id   AF-A0A4P8GTR4-F1
#
_cell.length_a   1.000
_cell.length_b   1.000
_cell.length_c   1.000
_cell.angle_alpha   90.00
_cell.angle_beta   90.00
_cell.angle_gamma   90.00
#
_symmetry.space_group_name_H-M   'P 1'
#
loop_
_entity.id
_entity.type
_entity.pdbx_description
1 polymer ?
#
loop_
_entity_poly.entity_id
_entity_poly.type
_entity_poly.pdbx_seq_one_letter_code
_entity_poly.pdbx_strand_id
1 'polypeptide(L)'
;MTALTYGTVTGTFGDTSAAVDNPIIGTVTFTPDAAWLLSDGLVTLPTPVTASLVNGAFSVGLVATDDALLNPTDWTYTVTFNLKMGQSPWNKRPINIKVPAGLTTDLATVTPVAASEGNAILKGDTGDAGPQGIQGIPGVVDGALYETKTHAASTFATPATAARKATAMAIVFGS
;
A
#
# COMPACT_ATOMS: atom_id res chain seq x y z
N MET A 1 -17.11 6.50 -32.24
CA MET A 1 -17.13 6.65 -30.78
C MET A 1 -17.51 5.31 -30.19
N THR A 2 -16.53 4.54 -29.73
CA THR A 2 -16.80 3.35 -28.92
C THR A 2 -17.22 3.82 -27.54
N ALA A 3 -18.38 3.37 -27.07
CA ALA A 3 -18.92 3.78 -25.78
C ALA A 3 -18.13 3.12 -24.64
N LEU A 4 -17.94 3.86 -23.55
CA LEU A 4 -17.42 3.29 -22.31
C LEU A 4 -18.34 2.17 -21.83
N THR A 5 -17.73 1.16 -21.24
CA THR A 5 -18.41 0.05 -20.61
C THR A 5 -18.60 0.33 -19.12
N TYR A 6 -19.68 -0.24 -18.57
CA TYR A 6 -20.09 -0.02 -17.19
C TYR A 6 -20.39 -1.36 -16.53
N GLY A 7 -20.13 -1.45 -15.23
CA GLY A 7 -20.63 -2.50 -14.37
C GLY A 7 -21.63 -1.94 -13.35
N THR A 8 -22.39 -2.84 -12.73
CA THR A 8 -23.34 -2.47 -11.68
C THR A 8 -22.81 -2.93 -10.33
N VAL A 9 -22.88 -2.06 -9.31
CA VAL A 9 -22.59 -2.43 -7.93
C VAL A 9 -23.87 -2.35 -7.11
N THR A 10 -24.15 -3.41 -6.38
CA THR A 10 -25.28 -3.50 -5.46
C THR A 10 -24.80 -3.81 -4.05
N GLY A 11 -25.63 -3.51 -3.07
CA GLY A 11 -25.38 -3.94 -1.70
C GLY A 11 -26.58 -3.74 -0.83
N THR A 12 -26.70 -4.61 0.18
CA THR A 12 -27.76 -4.58 1.18
C THR A 12 -27.15 -4.51 2.58
N PHE A 13 -27.68 -3.62 3.40
CA PHE A 13 -27.30 -3.44 4.79
C PHE A 13 -28.54 -3.63 5.66
N GLY A 14 -28.53 -4.69 6.45
CA GLY A 14 -29.57 -4.98 7.44
C GLY A 14 -28.95 -5.27 8.79
N ASP A 15 -29.71 -4.99 9.85
CA ASP A 15 -29.48 -5.58 11.16
C ASP A 15 -30.07 -7.00 11.15
N THR A 16 -29.34 -7.99 11.67
CA THR A 16 -29.84 -9.35 11.90
C THR A 16 -30.93 -9.42 12.97
N SER A 17 -31.10 -8.37 13.77
CA SER A 17 -32.24 -8.21 14.66
C SER A 17 -33.46 -7.78 13.84
N ALA A 18 -34.50 -8.60 13.82
CA ALA A 18 -35.75 -8.41 13.06
C ALA A 18 -36.57 -7.15 13.43
N ALA A 19 -36.01 -6.23 14.23
CA ALA A 19 -36.63 -4.95 14.55
C ALA A 19 -36.44 -3.97 13.37
N VAL A 20 -37.48 -3.87 12.55
CA VAL A 20 -37.60 -2.97 11.38
C VAL A 20 -37.54 -1.48 11.78
N ASP A 21 -37.51 -1.16 13.07
CA ASP A 21 -37.67 0.19 13.60
C ASP A 21 -36.43 1.09 13.46
N ASN A 22 -35.26 0.53 13.11
CA ASN A 22 -34.03 1.32 12.88
C ASN A 22 -33.36 0.93 11.56
N PRO A 23 -33.90 1.36 10.41
CA PRO A 23 -33.26 1.10 9.12
C PRO A 23 -31.87 1.72 9.07
N ILE A 24 -30.91 0.98 8.52
CA ILE A 24 -29.60 1.52 8.20
C ILE A 24 -29.77 2.50 7.04
N ILE A 25 -29.36 3.74 7.27
CA ILE A 25 -29.43 4.83 6.28
C ILE A 25 -28.04 5.46 6.13
N GLY A 26 -27.82 6.10 5.00
CA GLY A 26 -26.56 6.78 4.73
C GLY A 26 -26.17 6.73 3.27
N THR A 27 -24.88 6.89 3.02
CA THR A 27 -24.30 6.89 1.68
C THR A 27 -23.10 5.96 1.59
N VAL A 28 -22.89 5.45 0.37
CA VAL A 28 -21.69 4.72 -0.03
C VAL A 28 -21.00 5.54 -1.10
N THR A 29 -19.71 5.80 -0.92
CA THR A 29 -18.89 6.58 -1.84
C THR A 29 -17.89 5.66 -2.53
N PHE A 30 -17.84 5.72 -3.86
CA PHE A 30 -16.95 4.97 -4.72
C PHE A 30 -15.91 5.92 -5.28
N THR A 31 -14.69 5.84 -4.75
CA THR A 31 -13.56 6.66 -5.20
C THR A 31 -12.65 5.81 -6.10
N PRO A 32 -12.50 6.16 -7.37
CA PRO A 32 -11.58 5.47 -8.28
C PRO A 32 -10.13 5.69 -7.81
N ASP A 33 -9.33 4.62 -7.76
CA ASP A 33 -7.92 4.68 -7.39
C ASP A 33 -7.02 5.20 -8.54
N ALA A 34 -7.52 5.10 -9.77
CA ALA A 34 -6.84 5.66 -10.93
C ALA A 34 -6.82 7.21 -10.83
N ALA A 35 -5.63 7.81 -10.83
CA ALA A 35 -5.48 9.27 -10.77
C ALA A 35 -6.01 9.98 -12.02
N TRP A 36 -6.07 9.28 -13.15
CA TRP A 36 -6.55 9.76 -14.44
C TRP A 36 -6.93 8.54 -15.29
N LEU A 37 -7.97 8.68 -16.10
CA LEU A 37 -8.38 7.69 -17.08
C LEU A 37 -8.19 8.28 -18.47
N LEU A 38 -7.33 7.69 -19.30
CA LEU A 38 -7.28 8.03 -20.72
C LEU A 38 -8.33 7.24 -21.49
N SER A 39 -9.04 7.93 -22.37
CA SER A 39 -9.87 7.30 -23.41
C SER A 39 -9.73 8.09 -24.70
N ASP A 40 -9.33 7.46 -25.81
CA ASP A 40 -9.27 8.08 -27.15
C ASP A 40 -8.61 9.48 -27.18
N GLY A 41 -7.49 9.64 -26.45
CA GLY A 41 -6.74 10.90 -26.35
C GLY A 41 -7.31 11.94 -25.37
N LEU A 42 -8.44 11.67 -24.72
CA LEU A 42 -9.02 12.51 -23.67
C LEU A 42 -8.58 12.01 -22.28
N VAL A 43 -8.11 12.94 -21.44
CA VAL A 43 -7.87 12.69 -20.02
C VAL A 43 -9.14 12.97 -19.24
N THR A 44 -9.69 11.95 -18.59
CA THR A 44 -10.81 12.08 -17.66
C THR A 44 -10.29 11.99 -16.23
N LEU A 45 -10.60 13.00 -15.41
CA LEU A 45 -10.35 12.95 -13.96
C LEU A 45 -11.53 12.24 -13.30
N PRO A 46 -11.33 11.03 -12.77
CA PRO A 46 -12.46 10.22 -12.36
C PRO A 46 -12.99 10.75 -11.03
N THR A 47 -14.25 11.19 -11.06
CA THR A 47 -14.92 11.83 -9.91
C THR A 47 -15.52 10.76 -9.00
N PRO A 48 -15.43 10.91 -7.66
CA PRO A 48 -16.10 9.99 -6.75
C PRO A 48 -17.61 9.93 -7.01
N VAL A 49 -18.16 8.72 -7.06
CA VAL A 49 -19.60 8.49 -7.25
C VAL A 49 -20.23 8.14 -5.91
N THR A 50 -21.36 8.74 -5.58
CA THR A 50 -22.07 8.47 -4.33
C THR A 50 -23.41 7.79 -4.58
N ALA A 51 -23.72 6.78 -3.77
CA ALA A 51 -25.00 6.09 -3.78
C ALA A 51 -25.65 6.21 -2.40
N SER A 52 -26.89 6.70 -2.37
CA SER A 52 -27.70 6.74 -1.14
C SER A 52 -28.40 5.40 -0.92
N LEU A 53 -28.49 4.98 0.34
CA LEU A 53 -29.28 3.81 0.69
C LEU A 53 -30.78 4.14 0.63
N VAL A 54 -31.54 3.30 -0.06
CA VAL A 54 -33.00 3.28 -0.08
C VAL A 54 -33.43 1.95 0.54
N ASN A 55 -34.14 2.01 1.67
CA ASN A 55 -34.55 0.82 2.43
C ASN A 55 -33.40 -0.14 2.77
N GLY A 56 -32.23 0.40 3.14
CA GLY A 56 -31.04 -0.39 3.46
C GLY A 56 -30.29 -0.95 2.24
N ALA A 57 -30.75 -0.68 1.02
CA ALA A 57 -30.13 -1.18 -0.21
C ALA A 57 -29.69 -0.04 -1.14
N PHE A 58 -28.73 -0.31 -2.03
CA PHE A 58 -28.38 0.61 -3.12
C PHE A 58 -28.05 -0.16 -4.41
N SER A 59 -28.15 0.54 -5.53
CA SER A 59 -27.69 0.07 -6.84
C SER A 59 -27.10 1.24 -7.61
N VAL A 60 -25.88 1.09 -8.13
CA VAL A 60 -25.17 2.16 -8.84
C VAL A 60 -24.43 1.61 -10.05
N GLY A 61 -24.48 2.33 -11.17
CA GLY A 61 -23.65 2.05 -12.34
C GLY A 61 -22.32 2.77 -12.22
N LEU A 62 -21.22 2.04 -12.40
CA LEU A 62 -19.86 2.56 -12.34
C LEU A 62 -19.12 2.19 -13.62
N VAL A 63 -18.13 3.00 -13.99
CA VAL A 63 -17.28 2.72 -15.15
C VAL A 63 -16.54 1.41 -14.89
N ALA A 64 -16.49 0.55 -15.91
CA ALA A 64 -15.85 -0.74 -15.79
C ALA A 64 -14.34 -0.59 -15.59
N THR A 65 -13.81 -1.31 -14.60
CA THR A 65 -12.38 -1.26 -14.26
C THR A 65 -11.51 -1.98 -15.30
N ASP A 66 -12.10 -2.88 -16.08
CA ASP A 66 -11.48 -3.70 -17.12
C ASP A 66 -11.81 -3.22 -18.55
N ASP A 67 -12.32 -1.99 -18.70
CA ASP A 67 -12.58 -1.41 -20.00
C ASP A 67 -11.28 -1.27 -20.82
N ALA A 68 -11.21 -1.97 -21.96
CA ALA A 68 -10.05 -1.98 -22.84
C ALA A 68 -9.73 -0.62 -23.49
N LEU A 69 -10.67 0.33 -23.45
CA LEU A 69 -10.48 1.69 -23.96
C LEU A 69 -9.84 2.61 -22.92
N LEU A 70 -9.79 2.18 -21.65
CA LEU A 70 -9.24 2.96 -20.55
C LEU A 70 -7.78 2.62 -20.30
N ASN A 71 -6.98 3.63 -19.98
CA ASN A 71 -5.62 3.45 -19.46
C ASN A 71 -5.44 4.30 -18.19
N PRO A 72 -5.10 3.70 -17.03
CA PRO A 72 -4.84 2.28 -16.81
C PRO A 72 -6.09 1.38 -16.91
N THR A 73 -5.88 0.11 -17.28
CA THR A 73 -6.87 -0.97 -17.09
C THR A 73 -6.68 -1.60 -15.71
N ASP A 74 -7.63 -2.42 -15.26
CA ASP A 74 -7.55 -3.24 -14.04
C ASP A 74 -7.41 -2.49 -12.70
N TRP A 75 -7.79 -1.21 -12.68
CA TRP A 75 -7.81 -0.39 -11.48
C TRP A 75 -8.93 -0.81 -10.52
N THR A 76 -9.00 -0.17 -9.34
CA THR A 76 -10.01 -0.49 -8.32
C THR A 76 -10.74 0.75 -7.83
N TYR A 77 -11.94 0.56 -7.30
CA TYR A 77 -12.65 1.57 -6.52
C TYR A 77 -12.41 1.34 -5.02
N THR A 78 -12.01 2.40 -4.31
CA THR A 78 -12.09 2.46 -2.85
C THR A 78 -13.52 2.83 -2.45
N VAL A 79 -14.19 1.90 -1.77
CA VAL A 79 -15.56 2.05 -1.28
C VAL A 79 -15.51 2.52 0.17
N THR A 80 -16.09 3.67 0.45
CA THR A 80 -16.21 4.23 1.80
C THR A 80 -17.67 4.28 2.23
N PHE A 81 -17.95 3.92 3.47
CA PHE A 81 -19.29 3.81 4.02
C PHE A 81 -19.54 4.92 5.04
N ASN A 82 -20.55 5.76 4.78
CA ASN A 82 -21.05 6.73 5.73
C ASN A 82 -22.48 6.35 6.12
N LEU A 83 -22.59 5.41 7.05
CA LEU A 83 -23.84 4.75 7.42
C LEU A 83 -24.17 5.03 8.88
N LYS A 84 -25.46 5.05 9.21
CA LYS A 84 -25.98 5.20 10.56
C LYS A 84 -27.23 4.34 10.77
N MET A 85 -27.44 3.94 12.01
CA MET A 85 -28.62 3.23 12.48
C MET A 85 -29.24 4.05 13.61
N GLY A 86 -30.42 4.62 13.38
CA GLY A 86 -30.97 5.65 14.26
C GLY A 86 -30.03 6.86 14.38
N GLN A 87 -29.53 7.13 15.59
CA GLN A 87 -28.53 8.18 15.86
C GLN A 87 -27.09 7.65 15.94
N SER A 88 -26.87 6.33 15.91
CA SER A 88 -25.55 5.74 16.07
C SER A 88 -24.85 5.58 14.73
N PRO A 89 -23.58 5.98 14.60
CA PRO A 89 -22.80 5.72 13.40
C PRO A 89 -22.57 4.20 13.26
N TRP A 90 -22.74 3.69 12.04
CA TRP A 90 -22.50 2.30 11.71
C TRP A 90 -21.23 2.21 10.85
N ASN A 91 -20.10 2.13 11.55
CA ASN A 91 -18.79 2.21 10.90
C ASN A 91 -18.41 0.89 10.24
N LYS A 92 -18.10 0.95 8.94
CA LYS A 92 -17.47 -0.14 8.18
C LYS A 92 -16.10 0.31 7.72
N ARG A 93 -15.14 -0.63 7.63
CA ARG A 93 -13.83 -0.34 7.04
C ARG A 93 -14.02 -0.10 5.53
N PRO A 94 -13.26 0.83 4.93
CA PRO A 94 -13.21 0.94 3.48
C PRO A 94 -12.72 -0.37 2.86
N ILE A 95 -13.19 -0.68 1.66
CA ILE A 95 -12.79 -1.85 0.89
C ILE A 95 -12.47 -1.45 -0.55
N ASN A 96 -11.61 -2.23 -1.20
CA ASN A 96 -11.28 -2.03 -2.61
C ASN A 96 -12.02 -3.09 -3.44
N ILE A 97 -12.67 -2.66 -4.52
CA ILE A 97 -13.42 -3.55 -5.41
C ILE A 97 -13.01 -3.35 -6.87
N LYS A 98 -13.14 -4.43 -7.65
CA LYS A 98 -13.20 -4.35 -9.12
C LYS A 98 -14.65 -4.30 -9.57
N VAL A 99 -14.88 -3.62 -10.68
CA VAL A 99 -16.21 -3.50 -11.31
C VAL A 99 -16.07 -3.95 -12.75
N PRO A 100 -16.31 -5.24 -13.06
CA PRO A 100 -16.17 -5.74 -14.42
C PRO A 100 -17.27 -5.22 -15.35
N ALA A 101 -16.93 -5.08 -16.64
CA ALA A 101 -17.87 -4.67 -17.68
C ALA A 101 -19.08 -5.62 -17.78
N GLY A 102 -20.29 -5.05 -17.72
CA GLY A 102 -21.55 -5.77 -17.91
C GLY A 102 -21.95 -6.72 -16.77
N LEU A 103 -21.15 -6.80 -15.69
CA LEU A 103 -21.46 -7.65 -14.53
C LEU A 103 -22.05 -6.86 -13.37
N THR A 104 -22.76 -7.58 -12.49
CA THR A 104 -23.23 -7.05 -11.21
C THR A 104 -22.33 -7.57 -10.09
N THR A 105 -21.68 -6.64 -9.39
CA THR A 105 -20.90 -6.91 -8.17
C THR A 105 -21.78 -6.63 -6.95
N ASP A 106 -22.13 -7.67 -6.19
CA ASP A 106 -22.89 -7.51 -4.93
C ASP A 106 -21.95 -7.47 -3.72
N LEU A 107 -21.89 -6.32 -3.03
CA LEU A 107 -21.07 -6.12 -1.85
C LEU A 107 -21.46 -7.00 -0.66
N ALA A 108 -22.70 -7.52 -0.61
CA ALA A 108 -23.11 -8.47 0.42
C ALA A 108 -22.38 -9.82 0.31
N THR A 109 -21.94 -10.17 -0.90
CA THR A 109 -21.18 -11.39 -1.19
C THR A 109 -19.66 -11.19 -1.10
N VAL A 110 -19.20 -9.94 -1.05
CA VAL A 110 -17.79 -9.61 -0.93
C VAL A 110 -17.37 -9.83 0.53
N THR A 111 -16.87 -11.03 0.81
CA THR A 111 -16.20 -11.33 2.07
C THR A 111 -14.98 -10.40 2.22
N PRO A 112 -14.83 -9.66 3.34
CA PRO A 112 -13.63 -8.86 3.58
C PRO A 112 -12.37 -9.71 3.41
N VAL A 113 -11.44 -9.27 2.57
CA VAL A 113 -10.13 -9.91 2.48
C VAL A 113 -9.46 -9.72 3.84
N ALA A 114 -9.10 -10.83 4.49
CA ALA A 114 -8.35 -10.77 5.74
C ALA A 114 -7.09 -9.93 5.51
N ALA A 115 -6.82 -8.98 6.41
CA ALA A 115 -5.59 -8.22 6.36
C ALA A 115 -4.42 -9.21 6.36
N SER A 116 -3.54 -9.13 5.37
CA SER A 116 -2.29 -9.88 5.40
C SER A 116 -1.52 -9.40 6.63
N GLU A 117 -1.27 -10.30 7.58
CA GLU A 117 -0.25 -10.04 8.59
C GLU A 117 1.07 -9.97 7.82
N GLY A 118 1.56 -8.76 7.56
CA GLY A 118 2.85 -8.59 6.89
C GLY A 118 3.89 -9.38 7.67
N ASN A 119 4.60 -10.29 7.01
CA ASN A 119 5.72 -10.97 7.66
C ASN A 119 6.69 -9.92 8.19
N ALA A 120 6.93 -9.93 9.49
CA ALA A 120 7.98 -9.11 10.08
C ALA A 120 9.31 -9.53 9.44
N ILE A 121 9.91 -8.64 8.63
CA ILE A 121 11.30 -8.79 8.25
C ILE A 121 12.11 -8.49 9.50
N LEU A 122 12.65 -9.54 10.13
CA LEU A 122 13.66 -9.38 11.17
C LEU A 122 14.84 -8.64 10.53
N LYS A 123 15.01 -7.36 10.88
CA LYS A 123 16.24 -6.64 10.59
C LYS A 123 17.34 -7.39 11.34
N GLY A 124 18.29 -7.98 10.60
CA GLY A 124 19.43 -8.68 11.20
C GLY A 124 20.14 -7.79 12.21
N ASP A 125 20.72 -8.41 13.25
CA ASP A 125 21.35 -7.70 14.35
C ASP A 125 22.35 -6.64 13.85
N THR A 126 22.38 -5.50 14.54
CA THR A 126 23.36 -4.43 14.30
C THR A 126 24.76 -5.04 14.38
N GLY A 127 25.52 -4.98 13.29
CA GLY A 127 26.87 -5.55 13.24
C GLY A 127 27.78 -4.98 14.33
N ASP A 128 28.75 -5.78 14.78
CA ASP A 128 29.70 -5.39 15.82
C ASP A 128 30.39 -4.06 15.47
N ALA A 129 30.63 -3.24 16.50
CA ALA A 129 31.43 -2.04 16.35
C ALA A 129 32.79 -2.42 15.74
N GLY A 130 33.19 -1.71 14.69
CA GLY A 130 34.50 -1.92 14.06
C GLY A 130 35.65 -1.76 15.08
N PRO A 131 36.82 -2.38 14.83
CA PRO A 131 37.97 -2.24 15.71
C PRO A 131 38.32 -0.77 15.92
N GLN A 132 38.70 -0.42 17.16
CA GLN A 132 39.17 0.92 17.50
C GLN A 132 40.36 1.28 16.60
N GLY A 133 40.31 2.46 15.98
CA GLY A 133 41.39 2.94 15.11
C GLY A 133 42.73 2.95 15.85
N ILE A 134 43.82 2.76 15.08
CA ILE A 134 45.18 2.84 15.63
C ILE A 134 45.38 4.16 16.38
N GLN A 135 45.97 4.10 17.57
CA GLN A 135 46.32 5.30 18.34
C GLN A 135 47.31 6.14 17.52
N GLY A 136 47.05 7.44 17.40
CA GLY A 136 47.94 8.36 16.71
C GLY A 136 49.35 8.33 17.32
N ILE A 137 50.36 8.37 16.45
CA ILE A 137 51.77 8.53 16.86
C ILE A 137 51.89 9.74 17.80
N PRO A 138 52.45 9.60 19.02
CA PRO A 138 52.67 10.72 19.91
C PRO A 138 53.51 11.80 19.23
N GLY A 139 53.02 13.04 19.23
CA GLY A 139 53.76 14.19 18.70
C GLY A 139 55.01 14.45 19.54
N VAL A 140 56.17 14.47 18.90
CA VAL A 140 57.42 14.95 19.50
C VAL A 140 57.24 16.45 19.78
N VAL A 141 57.27 16.82 21.06
CA VAL A 141 57.41 18.22 21.48
C VAL A 141 58.80 18.40 22.08
N ASP A 142 59.77 18.68 21.20
CA ASP A 142 60.93 19.46 21.61
C ASP A 142 60.54 20.94 21.52
N GLY A 143 60.87 21.68 22.57
CA GLY A 143 60.88 23.13 22.70
C GLY A 143 59.98 23.97 21.79
N ALA A 144 58.79 24.29 22.33
CA ALA A 144 58.17 25.62 22.28
C ALA A 144 57.70 26.25 20.93
N LEU A 145 56.59 26.98 21.07
CA LEU A 145 56.07 28.08 20.23
C LEU A 145 55.08 27.70 19.09
N TYR A 146 53.80 27.68 19.49
CA TYR A 146 52.55 28.12 18.83
C TYR A 146 52.41 28.30 17.29
N GLU A 147 51.22 27.82 16.88
CA GLU A 147 50.36 28.19 15.73
C GLU A 147 50.76 27.82 14.29
N THR A 148 49.92 27.02 13.62
CA THR A 148 49.10 27.50 12.49
C THR A 148 48.06 26.45 12.06
N LYS A 149 46.82 26.94 11.89
CA LYS A 149 45.67 26.22 11.36
C LYS A 149 45.77 26.17 9.84
N THR A 150 45.89 24.99 9.26
CA THR A 150 45.77 24.81 7.79
C THR A 150 44.91 23.58 7.51
N HIS A 151 43.71 23.80 6.97
CA HIS A 151 42.83 22.73 6.48
C HIS A 151 43.40 22.16 5.17
N ALA A 152 43.52 20.85 5.05
CA ALA A 152 43.63 20.17 3.77
C ALA A 152 42.89 18.83 3.83
N ALA A 153 41.95 18.67 2.90
CA ALA A 153 41.06 17.54 2.73
C ALA A 153 41.82 16.22 2.46
N SER A 154 41.25 15.09 2.89
CA SER A 154 41.68 13.78 2.41
C SER A 154 40.48 12.97 1.93
N THR A 155 40.62 12.54 0.68
CA THR A 155 39.71 11.86 -0.25
C THR A 155 39.12 10.53 0.23
N PHE A 156 37.85 10.31 -0.10
CA PHE A 156 37.18 9.00 -0.02
C PHE A 156 37.86 7.99 -0.98
N ALA A 157 38.37 6.89 -0.45
CA ALA A 157 38.69 5.69 -1.23
C ALA A 157 37.58 4.64 -1.03
N THR A 158 37.02 4.17 -2.14
CA THR A 158 35.96 3.14 -2.23
C THR A 158 36.45 1.77 -1.73
N PRO A 159 35.61 0.97 -1.05
CA PRO A 159 36.00 -0.39 -0.67
C PRO A 159 35.91 -1.36 -1.86
N ALA A 160 37.01 -2.06 -2.12
CA ALA A 160 37.10 -3.16 -3.07
C ALA A 160 36.72 -4.50 -2.41
N THR A 161 35.85 -5.24 -3.11
CA THR A 161 35.51 -6.66 -3.11
C THR A 161 36.41 -7.60 -2.26
N ALA A 162 35.84 -8.22 -1.22
CA ALA A 162 36.47 -9.31 -0.48
C ALA A 162 36.14 -10.68 -1.11
N ALA A 163 37.19 -11.43 -1.45
CA ALA A 163 37.14 -12.79 -2.01
C ALA A 163 36.71 -13.85 -1.00
N ARG A 164 35.90 -14.83 -1.43
CA ARG A 164 35.48 -16.00 -0.63
C ARG A 164 36.65 -16.95 -0.37
N LYS A 165 36.88 -17.34 0.89
CA LYS A 165 37.70 -18.51 1.24
C LYS A 165 36.82 -19.74 1.45
N ALA A 166 37.03 -20.78 0.66
CA ALA A 166 36.49 -22.12 0.88
C ALA A 166 37.35 -22.86 1.93
N THR A 167 36.73 -23.66 2.79
CA THR A 167 37.44 -24.61 3.67
C THR A 167 36.71 -25.96 3.60
N ALA A 168 37.47 -27.00 3.30
CA ALA A 168 37.04 -28.36 2.99
C ALA A 168 36.78 -29.19 4.26
N MET A 169 35.84 -30.14 4.15
CA MET A 169 35.45 -31.10 5.19
C MET A 169 36.10 -32.46 4.88
N ALA A 170 36.93 -32.99 5.78
CA ALA A 170 37.54 -34.32 5.65
C ALA A 170 36.68 -35.37 6.37
N ILE A 171 36.37 -36.46 5.67
CA ILE A 171 35.64 -37.65 6.16
C ILE A 171 36.67 -38.72 6.54
N VAL A 172 36.55 -39.32 7.72
CA VAL A 172 37.34 -40.50 8.15
C VAL A 172 36.37 -41.63 8.50
N PHE A 173 36.51 -42.78 7.83
CA PHE A 173 35.86 -44.05 8.17
C PHE A 173 36.87 -44.97 8.89
N GLY A 174 36.45 -45.59 9.99
CA GLY A 174 37.18 -46.65 10.68
C GLY A 174 36.50 -48.00 10.46
N SER A 175 37.35 -48.98 10.13
CA SER A 175 37.13 -50.40 9.81
C SER A 175 36.32 -51.22 10.81
#